data_AF-A0A8T2N386-F1
#
_entry.id   AF-A0A8T2N386-F1
#
_cell.length_a   1.000
_cell.length_b   1.000
_cell.length_c   1.000
_cell.angle_alpha   90.00
_cell.angle_beta   90.00
_cell.angle_gamma   90.00
#
_symmetry.space_group_name_H-M   'P 1'
#
loop_
_entity.id
_entity.type
_entity.pdbx_description
1 polymer ?
#
loop_
_entity_poly.entity_id
_entity_poly.type
_entity_poly.pdbx_seq_one_letter_code
_entity_poly.pdbx_strand_id
1 'polypeptide(L)'
;MQLFVRAQNTHTLHLTGQETVGDIKAHVAALEGIAVEDQVLVLSGTPLEDGAFLEHCGVSENCTLEVDKQEKKKKKTGRAKRRIQYNRRFVNVVPTFGKKKGPNANS
;
A
#
# COMPACT_ATOMS: atom_id res chain seq x y z
N MET A 1 -3.67 24.20 -3.73
CA MET A 1 -3.14 23.94 -2.38
C MET A 1 -1.76 23.33 -2.48
N GLN A 2 -0.78 23.83 -1.72
CA GLN A 2 0.52 23.18 -1.55
C GLN A 2 0.51 22.26 -0.32
N LEU A 3 1.09 21.07 -0.43
CA LEU A 3 1.28 20.13 0.69
C LEU A 3 2.72 19.60 0.72
N PHE A 4 3.15 19.20 1.91
CA PHE A 4 4.40 18.48 2.12
C PHE A 4 4.11 17.00 2.38
N VAL A 5 4.86 16.11 1.75
CA VAL A 5 4.74 14.67 1.99
C VAL A 5 6.08 14.15 2.46
N ARG A 6 6.13 13.64 3.69
CA ARG A 6 7.34 13.08 4.29
C ARG A 6 7.32 11.56 4.13
N ALA A 7 8.12 11.08 3.19
CA ALA A 7 8.37 9.65 2.96
C ALA A 7 9.85 9.34 3.23
N GLN A 8 10.57 8.72 2.27
CA GLN A 8 12.03 8.60 2.38
C GLN A 8 12.68 9.98 2.24
N ASN A 9 12.18 10.79 1.30
CA ASN A 9 12.47 12.20 1.18
C ASN A 9 11.21 13.04 1.44
N THR A 10 11.40 14.34 1.65
CA THR A 10 10.29 15.29 1.74
C THR A 10 9.99 15.85 0.36
N HIS A 11 8.76 15.68 -0.10
CA HIS A 11 8.28 16.21 -1.38
C HIS A 11 7.32 17.36 -1.17
N THR A 12 7.32 18.30 -2.10
CA THR A 12 6.32 19.36 -2.17
C THR A 12 5.37 19.06 -3.32
N LEU A 13 4.07 18.94 -3.03
CA LEU A 13 3.04 18.67 -4.03
C LEU A 13 2.12 19.88 -4.20
N HIS A 14 1.90 20.29 -5.45
CA HIS A 14 0.91 21.28 -5.82
C HIS A 14 -0.36 20.57 -6.32
N LEU A 15 -1.46 20.79 -5.61
CA LEU A 15 -2.71 20.09 -5.78
C LEU A 15 -3.86 21.07 -6.07
N THR A 16 -4.90 20.56 -6.73
CA THR A 16 -6.14 21.30 -7.04
C THR A 16 -7.11 21.33 -5.86
N GLY A 17 -6.97 20.43 -4.90
CA GLY A 17 -7.81 20.31 -3.70
C GLY A 17 -8.88 19.23 -3.81
N GLN A 18 -9.05 18.61 -4.98
CA GLN A 18 -10.04 17.55 -5.23
C GLN A 18 -9.43 16.15 -5.25
N GLU A 19 -8.14 16.03 -4.95
CA GLU A 19 -7.43 14.77 -4.93
C GLU A 19 -7.85 13.91 -3.74
N THR A 20 -7.83 12.60 -3.96
CA THR A 20 -8.04 11.60 -2.91
C THR A 20 -6.72 11.22 -2.26
N VAL A 21 -6.79 10.57 -1.11
CA VAL A 21 -5.63 9.95 -0.45
C VAL A 21 -4.95 8.94 -1.38
N GLY A 22 -5.72 8.17 -2.15
CA GLY A 22 -5.21 7.24 -3.15
C GLY A 22 -4.37 7.91 -4.24
N ASP A 23 -4.76 9.09 -4.70
CA ASP A 23 -4.01 9.86 -5.70
C ASP A 23 -2.64 10.30 -5.15
N ILE A 24 -2.59 10.71 -3.88
CA ILE A 24 -1.32 11.05 -3.22
C ILE A 24 -0.43 9.83 -3.06
N LYS A 25 -0.99 8.68 -2.67
CA LYS A 25 -0.22 7.44 -2.60
C LYS A 25 0.36 7.02 -3.95
N ALA A 26 -0.39 7.23 -5.04
CA ALA A 26 0.09 6.98 -6.39
C ALA A 26 1.25 7.92 -6.77
N HIS A 27 1.18 9.20 -6.42
CA HIS A 27 2.30 10.15 -6.62
C HIS A 27 3.54 9.73 -5.83
N VAL A 28 3.37 9.37 -4.56
CA VAL A 28 4.47 8.87 -3.72
C VAL A 28 5.06 7.58 -4.30
N ALA A 29 4.22 6.68 -4.83
CA ALA A 29 4.69 5.46 -5.47
C ALA A 29 5.59 5.74 -6.67
N ALA A 30 5.23 6.73 -7.50
CA ALA A 30 6.02 7.13 -8.65
C ALA A 30 7.36 7.78 -8.27
N LEU A 31 7.38 8.57 -7.20
CA LEU A 31 8.58 9.29 -6.75
C LEU A 31 9.56 8.41 -5.95
N GLU A 32 9.03 7.55 -5.08
CA GLU A 32 9.81 6.81 -4.08
C GLU A 32 9.90 5.30 -4.36
N GLY A 33 9.15 4.79 -5.35
CA GLY A 33 9.14 3.37 -5.72
C GLY A 33 8.48 2.46 -4.68
N ILE A 34 7.67 3.00 -3.76
CA ILE A 34 6.94 2.23 -2.75
C ILE A 34 5.56 1.89 -3.34
N ALA A 35 5.18 0.62 -3.41
CA ALA A 35 3.86 0.24 -3.91
C ALA A 35 2.74 0.88 -3.06
N VAL A 36 1.64 1.31 -3.69
CA VAL A 36 0.51 2.00 -3.02
C VAL A 36 -0.03 1.19 -1.83
N GLU A 37 -0.14 -0.13 -2.01
CA GLU A 37 -0.56 -1.09 -0.98
C GLU A 37 0.38 -1.21 0.23
N ASP A 38 1.62 -0.75 0.08
CA ASP A 38 2.63 -0.74 1.13
C ASP A 38 2.71 0.61 1.85
N GLN A 39 1.86 1.58 1.49
CA GLN A 39 1.83 2.91 2.05
C GLN A 39 0.62 3.13 2.97
N VAL A 40 0.84 3.80 4.10
CA VAL A 40 -0.20 4.38 4.96
C VAL A 40 0.05 5.87 5.02
N LEU A 41 -0.90 6.66 4.51
CA LEU A 41 -0.84 8.11 4.61
C LEU A 41 -1.40 8.53 5.97
N VAL A 42 -0.66 9.35 6.71
CA VAL A 42 -1.00 9.71 8.09
C VAL A 42 -0.98 11.23 8.24
N LEU A 43 -2.02 11.77 8.88
CA LEU A 43 -2.10 13.17 9.30
C LEU A 43 -2.17 13.22 10.83
N SER A 44 -1.20 13.86 11.47
CA SER A 44 -1.16 14.00 12.95
C SER A 44 -1.36 12.68 13.72
N GLY A 45 -0.76 11.59 13.22
CA GLY A 45 -0.88 10.25 13.81
C GLY A 45 -2.15 9.48 13.45
N THR A 46 -3.08 10.08 12.68
CA THR A 46 -4.30 9.40 12.22
C THR A 46 -4.14 8.90 10.78
N PRO A 47 -4.29 7.58 10.53
CA PRO A 47 -4.22 7.05 9.18
C PRO A 47 -5.44 7.48 8.36
N LEU A 48 -5.21 7.85 7.11
CA LEU A 48 -6.25 8.29 6.17
C LEU A 48 -6.70 7.14 5.28
N GLU A 49 -7.99 7.13 4.94
CA GLU A 49 -8.57 6.12 4.04
C GLU A 49 -8.36 6.47 2.57
N ASP A 50 -8.00 5.48 1.75
CA ASP A 50 -7.63 5.68 0.34
C ASP A 50 -8.71 6.38 -0.49
N GLY A 51 -9.98 6.11 -0.20
CA GLY A 51 -11.13 6.70 -0.91
C GLY A 51 -11.55 8.08 -0.40
N ALA A 52 -10.93 8.60 0.67
CA ALA A 52 -11.30 9.88 1.23
C ALA A 52 -10.65 11.03 0.44
N PHE A 53 -11.43 12.08 0.19
CA PHE A 53 -10.94 13.33 -0.35
C PHE A 53 -10.12 14.08 0.71
N LEU A 54 -9.00 14.70 0.32
CA LEU A 54 -8.11 15.39 1.25
C LEU A 54 -8.82 16.50 2.04
N GLU A 55 -9.73 17.22 1.39
CA GLU A 55 -10.58 18.25 2.00
C GLU A 55 -11.45 17.73 3.16
N HIS A 56 -11.85 16.46 3.13
CA HIS A 56 -12.65 15.84 4.19
C HIS A 56 -11.79 15.23 5.31
N CYS A 57 -10.48 15.10 5.09
CA CYS A 57 -9.52 14.54 6.03
C CYS A 57 -8.90 15.58 6.97
N GLY A 58 -9.33 16.84 6.89
CA GLY A 58 -8.72 17.94 7.66
C GLY A 58 -7.35 18.37 7.13
N VAL A 59 -7.04 18.05 5.87
CA VAL A 59 -5.80 18.48 5.21
C VAL A 59 -5.98 19.89 4.68
N SER A 60 -5.13 20.82 5.13
CA SER A 60 -5.12 22.21 4.69
C SER A 60 -3.81 22.59 4.01
N GLU A 61 -3.74 23.80 3.46
CA GLU A 61 -2.53 24.30 2.82
C GLU A 61 -1.33 24.29 3.77
N ASN A 62 -0.17 23.88 3.22
CA ASN A 62 1.09 23.71 3.93
C ASN A 62 1.08 22.61 5.02
N CYS A 63 0.08 21.72 5.04
CA CYS A 63 0.12 20.54 5.90
C CYS A 63 1.21 19.55 5.46
N THR A 64 1.69 18.77 6.44
CA THR A 64 2.61 17.65 6.22
C THR A 64 1.88 16.33 6.40
N LEU A 65 1.95 15.47 5.39
CA LEU A 65 1.45 14.10 5.42
C LEU A 65 2.64 13.15 5.58
N GLU A 66 2.53 12.23 6.52
CA GLU A 66 3.55 11.22 6.80
C GLU A 66 3.22 9.94 6.02
N VAL A 67 4.24 9.29 5.45
CA VAL A 67 4.09 8.02 4.73
C VAL A 67 4.72 6.90 5.55
N ASP A 68 3.87 6.13 6.22
CA ASP A 68 4.27 4.94 6.96
C ASP A 68 4.18 3.68 6.08
N LYS A 69 4.91 2.64 6.46
CA LYS A 69 4.81 1.32 5.82
C LYS A 69 3.60 0.57 6.35
N GLN A 70 2.77 0.05 5.46
CA GLN A 70 1.64 -0.80 5.84
C GLN A 70 2.11 -2.00 6.66
N GLU A 71 1.53 -2.20 7.84
CA GLU A 71 1.83 -3.37 8.65
C GLU A 71 1.33 -4.64 7.97
N LYS A 72 2.26 -5.50 7.54
CA LYS A 72 1.94 -6.82 6.99
C LYS A 72 1.85 -7.84 8.11
N LYS A 73 0.82 -8.70 8.06
CA LYS A 73 0.67 -9.84 9.00
C LYS A 73 1.97 -10.66 9.04
N LYS A 74 2.47 -10.92 10.25
CA LYS A 74 3.67 -11.74 10.46
C LYS A 74 3.47 -13.11 9.81
N LYS A 75 4.40 -13.49 8.93
CA LYS A 75 4.36 -14.80 8.26
C LYS A 75 4.64 -15.89 9.29
N LYS A 76 3.82 -16.95 9.30
CA LYS A 76 4.11 -18.14 10.13
C LYS A 76 5.46 -18.73 9.74
N THR A 77 6.20 -19.27 10.72
CA THR A 77 7.51 -19.89 10.55
C THR A 77 7.51 -21.36 11.00
N GLY A 78 8.63 -22.07 10.83
CA GLY A 78 8.82 -23.44 11.32
C GLY A 78 7.81 -24.46 10.78
N ARG A 79 7.36 -25.36 11.66
CA ARG A 79 6.42 -26.46 11.33
C ARG A 79 5.11 -25.94 10.75
N ALA A 80 4.58 -24.84 11.27
CA ALA A 80 3.35 -24.24 10.79
C ALA A 80 3.48 -23.77 9.33
N LYS A 81 4.60 -23.12 8.98
CA LYS A 81 4.90 -22.72 7.60
C LYS A 81 5.01 -23.91 6.65
N ARG A 82 5.74 -24.96 7.07
CA ARG A 82 5.91 -26.19 6.27
C ARG A 82 4.56 -26.88 5.99
N ARG A 83 3.68 -26.96 6.99
CA ARG A 83 2.33 -27.53 6.83
C ARG A 83 1.50 -26.74 5.81
N ILE A 84 1.52 -25.41 5.87
CA ILE A 84 0.81 -24.55 4.92
C ILE A 84 1.34 -24.75 3.48
N GLN A 85 2.66 -24.85 3.33
CA GLN A 85 3.29 -25.04 2.02
C GLN A 85 2.93 -26.40 1.40
N TYR A 86 2.92 -27.48 2.20
CA TYR A 86 2.51 -28.80 1.74
C TYR A 86 1.05 -28.79 1.27
N ASN A 87 0.13 -28.27 2.09
CA ASN A 87 -1.28 -28.18 1.73
C ASN A 87 -1.46 -27.37 0.44
N ARG A 88 -0.79 -26.22 0.30
CA ARG A 88 -0.89 -25.37 -0.91
C ARG A 88 -0.34 -26.03 -2.18
N ARG A 89 0.69 -26.89 -2.08
CA ARG A 89 1.36 -27.50 -3.23
C ARG A 89 0.79 -28.85 -3.67
N PHE A 90 0.18 -29.59 -2.75
CA PHE A 90 -0.20 -30.98 -3.01
C PHE A 90 -1.67 -31.27 -2.70
N VAL A 91 -2.21 -30.73 -1.60
CA VAL A 91 -3.58 -31.04 -1.15
C VAL A 91 -4.61 -30.16 -1.86
N ASN A 92 -4.37 -28.85 -1.88
CA ASN A 92 -5.31 -27.86 -2.42
C ASN A 92 -5.12 -27.60 -3.92
N VAL A 93 -4.20 -28.31 -4.58
CA VAL A 93 -3.98 -28.15 -6.02
C VAL A 93 -5.07 -28.91 -6.76
N VAL A 94 -5.87 -28.17 -7.54
CA VAL A 94 -6.78 -28.77 -8.53
C VAL A 94 -6.00 -28.99 -9.84
N PRO A 95 -6.05 -30.18 -10.45
CA PRO A 95 -5.45 -30.40 -11.76
C PRO A 95 -6.05 -29.44 -12.78
N THR A 96 -5.20 -28.59 -13.36
CA THR A 96 -5.59 -27.68 -14.44
C THR A 96 -5.12 -28.26 -15.76
N PHE A 97 -5.96 -28.20 -16.79
CA PHE A 97 -5.57 -28.57 -18.14
C PHE A 97 -4.74 -27.44 -18.76
N GLY A 98 -3.66 -27.79 -19.47
CA GLY A 98 -2.74 -26.82 -20.08
C GLY A 98 -1.52 -26.48 -19.22
N LYS A 99 -0.91 -25.31 -19.44
CA LYS A 99 0.33 -24.91 -18.76
C LYS A 99 0.05 -24.62 -17.27
N LYS A 100 0.80 -25.27 -16.38
CA LYS A 100 0.70 -25.04 -14.93
C LYS A 100 1.04 -23.58 -14.61
N LYS A 101 0.10 -22.88 -13.93
CA LYS A 101 0.32 -21.51 -13.43
C LYS A 101 1.33 -21.52 -12.29
N GLY A 102 2.33 -20.66 -12.36
CA GLY A 102 3.38 -20.53 -11.35
C GLY A 102 2.87 -19.92 -10.04
N PRO A 103 3.56 -20.13 -8.90
CA PRO A 103 3.12 -19.65 -7.59
C PRO A 103 2.96 -18.13 -7.45
N ASN A 104 3.65 -17.35 -8.29
CA ASN A 104 3.68 -15.88 -8.30
C ASN A 104 3.20 -15.29 -9.64
N ALA A 105 2.40 -16.04 -10.41
CA ALA A 105 1.84 -15.51 -11.64
C ALA A 105 0.65 -14.60 -11.32
N ASN A 106 0.69 -13.36 -11.80
CA ASN A 106 -0.43 -12.42 -11.68
C ASN A 106 -1.65 -12.95 -12.48
N SER A 107 -2.84 -12.54 -12.08
CA SER A 107 -4.10 -12.89 -12.74
C SER A 107 -4.25 -12.18 -14.07
#